data_AF-R0BPQ5-F1
#
_entry.id   AF-R0BPQ5-F1
#
_cell.length_a   1.000
_cell.length_b   1.000
_cell.length_c   1.000
_cell.angle_alpha   90.00
_cell.angle_beta   90.00
_cell.angle_gamma   90.00
#
_symmetry.space_group_name_H-M   'P 1'
#
loop_
_entity.id
_entity.type
_entity.pdbx_description
1 polymer ?
#
loop_
_entity_poly.entity_id
_entity_poly.type
_entity_poly.pdbx_seq_one_letter_code
_entity_poly.pdbx_strand_id
1 'polypeptide(L)'
;MLYDKDIREPLFDFLEGMYGKIRILEEKQMGKSRADIVMVLPDLVAGIEIKSDADTYVRLKRQVKDYDQFYDRNYVAAGSSHALHIEEHVPEWWGIITVEQVDGQADFYLLREARPNPGVNLRKKLSILWRPELAHIQELNDMPKYKEKSKQFVIDKIAEKIPGDILSKQISDTLFERDYNEIEHVIQEFKKTRTAGTRKRRAGRTRKGRCS
;
A
#
# COMPACT_ATOMS: atom_id res chain seq x y z
N MET A 1 15.80 -18.39 17.55
CA MET A 1 15.91 -17.04 16.98
C MET A 1 15.00 -17.05 15.77
N LEU A 2 13.97 -16.21 15.77
CA LEU A 2 12.99 -16.14 14.68
C LEU A 2 13.53 -15.25 13.56
N TYR A 3 13.43 -15.70 12.30
CA TYR A 3 13.74 -14.90 11.12
C TYR A 3 12.45 -14.43 10.42
N ASP A 4 12.53 -13.43 9.53
CA ASP A 4 11.37 -12.90 8.79
C ASP A 4 10.51 -13.99 8.14
N LYS A 5 11.14 -14.96 7.46
CA LYS A 5 10.43 -16.09 6.82
C LYS A 5 9.63 -16.96 7.80
N ASP A 6 10.07 -17.06 9.04
CA ASP A 6 9.43 -17.88 10.08
C ASP A 6 8.24 -17.12 10.70
N ILE A 7 8.20 -15.79 10.53
CA ILE A 7 7.16 -14.91 11.05
C ILE A 7 6.10 -14.62 9.99
N ARG A 8 6.53 -14.34 8.76
CA ARG A 8 5.70 -13.74 7.71
C ARG A 8 4.49 -14.60 7.32
N GLU A 9 4.70 -15.87 6.95
CA GLU A 9 3.61 -16.74 6.53
C GLU A 9 2.63 -17.02 7.69
N PRO A 10 3.07 -17.44 8.90
CA PRO A 10 2.16 -17.64 10.03
C PRO A 10 1.42 -16.37 10.48
N LEU A 11 2.03 -15.19 10.30
CA LEU A 11 1.37 -13.92 10.59
C LEU A 11 0.13 -13.70 9.71
N PHE A 12 0.09 -14.22 8.48
CA PHE A 12 -1.08 -14.10 7.62
C PHE A 12 -2.29 -14.83 8.21
N ASP A 13 -2.08 -16.07 8.69
CA ASP A 13 -3.13 -16.88 9.31
C ASP A 13 -3.66 -16.21 10.59
N PHE A 14 -2.75 -15.64 11.41
CA PHE A 14 -3.12 -14.87 12.59
C PHE A 14 -4.00 -13.66 12.24
N LEU A 15 -3.60 -12.87 11.24
CA LEU A 15 -4.34 -11.69 10.81
C LEU A 15 -5.70 -12.06 10.21
N GLU A 16 -5.79 -13.15 9.44
CA GLU A 16 -7.04 -13.67 8.90
C GLU A 16 -7.97 -14.14 10.03
N GLY A 17 -7.44 -14.82 11.05
CA GLY A 17 -8.20 -15.21 12.24
C GLY A 17 -8.75 -14.01 13.02
N MET A 18 -8.00 -12.91 13.10
CA MET A 18 -8.43 -11.69 13.79
C MET A 18 -9.50 -10.89 13.03
N TYR A 19 -9.34 -10.72 11.72
CA TYR A 19 -10.14 -9.78 10.92
C TYR A 19 -11.12 -10.45 9.96
N GLY A 20 -11.04 -11.77 9.80
CA GLY A 20 -11.82 -12.51 8.82
C GLY A 20 -11.40 -12.16 7.39
N LYS A 21 -12.25 -11.39 6.70
CA LYS A 21 -12.01 -11.05 5.28
C LYS A 21 -10.90 -10.00 5.16
N ILE A 22 -9.69 -10.46 4.85
CA ILE A 22 -8.55 -9.62 4.51
C ILE A 22 -7.97 -9.97 3.15
N ARG A 23 -7.13 -9.09 2.61
CA ARG A 23 -6.21 -9.41 1.53
C ARG A 23 -4.82 -8.90 1.87
N ILE A 24 -3.83 -9.75 1.66
CA ILE A 24 -2.43 -9.40 1.87
C ILE A 24 -1.75 -9.05 0.54
N LEU A 25 -0.97 -7.97 0.55
CA LEU A 25 -0.07 -7.58 -0.53
C LEU A 25 1.32 -7.37 0.07
N GLU A 26 2.34 -7.93 -0.55
CA GLU A 26 3.69 -7.89 -0.01
C GLU A 26 4.59 -6.89 -0.73
N GLU A 27 5.68 -6.50 -0.05
CA GLU A 27 6.81 -5.76 -0.61
C GLU A 27 6.44 -4.45 -1.32
N LYS A 28 5.46 -3.71 -0.79
CA LYS A 28 4.97 -2.50 -1.44
C LYS A 28 5.91 -1.31 -1.23
N GLN A 29 6.55 -0.84 -2.30
CA GLN A 29 7.36 0.37 -2.23
C GLN A 29 6.53 1.63 -1.89
N MET A 30 6.95 2.39 -0.88
CA MET A 30 6.32 3.62 -0.40
C MET A 30 7.37 4.70 -0.12
N GLY A 31 7.42 5.73 -0.96
CA GLY A 31 8.43 6.77 -0.84
C GLY A 31 9.85 6.20 -0.89
N LYS A 32 10.62 6.35 0.19
CA LYS A 32 11.98 5.78 0.31
C LYS A 32 12.01 4.41 0.97
N SER A 33 10.89 3.96 1.52
CA SER A 33 10.76 2.73 2.31
C SER A 33 9.91 1.70 1.56
N ARG A 34 9.75 0.53 2.14
CA ARG A 34 8.97 -0.58 1.60
C ARG A 34 8.13 -1.15 2.73
N ALA A 35 6.85 -1.41 2.46
CA ALA A 35 6.01 -2.18 3.37
C ALA A 35 6.40 -3.63 3.24
N ASP A 36 6.60 -4.29 4.37
CA ASP A 36 6.73 -5.74 4.36
C ASP A 36 5.41 -6.36 3.95
N ILE A 37 4.33 -5.87 4.57
CA ILE A 37 2.96 -6.32 4.36
C ILE A 37 2.03 -5.10 4.27
N VAL A 38 1.09 -5.18 3.35
CA VAL A 38 -0.09 -4.31 3.26
C VAL A 38 -1.32 -5.18 3.42
N MET A 39 -2.04 -4.98 4.51
CA MET A 39 -3.29 -5.66 4.80
C MET A 39 -4.47 -4.78 4.35
N VAL A 40 -5.26 -5.31 3.43
CA VAL A 40 -6.47 -4.64 2.91
C VAL A 40 -7.67 -5.20 3.66
N LEU A 41 -8.47 -4.31 4.24
CA LEU A 41 -9.74 -4.57 4.90
C LEU A 41 -10.87 -3.87 4.13
N PRO A 42 -12.15 -4.24 4.32
CA PRO A 42 -13.28 -3.72 3.53
C PRO A 42 -13.28 -2.20 3.31
N ASP A 43 -12.95 -1.42 4.33
CA ASP A 43 -13.03 0.05 4.26
C ASP A 43 -11.70 0.78 4.53
N LEU A 44 -10.63 0.03 4.83
CA LEU A 44 -9.33 0.62 5.18
C LEU A 44 -8.15 -0.27 4.77
N VAL A 45 -6.96 0.34 4.73
CA VAL A 45 -5.70 -0.33 4.42
C VAL A 45 -4.73 -0.12 5.57
N ALA A 46 -4.16 -1.21 6.07
CA ALA A 46 -3.15 -1.20 7.11
C ALA A 46 -1.76 -1.58 6.56
N GLY A 47 -0.72 -0.90 7.04
CA GLY A 47 0.67 -1.29 6.81
C GLY A 47 1.19 -2.09 7.99
N ILE A 48 1.97 -3.15 7.73
CA ILE A 48 2.59 -3.95 8.78
C ILE A 48 4.08 -4.08 8.47
N GLU A 49 4.90 -3.71 9.46
CA GLU A 49 6.36 -3.88 9.44
C GLU A 49 6.74 -5.09 10.30
N ILE A 50 7.59 -5.98 9.78
CA ILE A 50 8.11 -7.12 10.54
C ILE A 50 9.50 -6.77 11.09
N LYS A 51 9.74 -7.11 12.35
CA LYS A 51 11.03 -7.02 13.03
C LYS A 51 11.36 -8.36 13.68
N SER A 52 12.29 -9.08 13.07
CA SER A 52 12.84 -10.31 13.64
C SER A 52 13.74 -10.01 14.84
N ASP A 53 14.13 -11.05 15.59
CA ASP A 53 15.05 -10.91 16.74
C ASP A 53 16.45 -10.37 16.33
N ALA A 54 16.79 -10.40 15.04
CA ALA A 54 18.07 -9.94 14.53
C ALA A 54 18.05 -8.47 14.05
N ASP A 55 16.87 -7.83 14.02
CA ASP A 55 16.71 -6.50 13.45
C ASP A 55 17.08 -5.38 14.42
N THR A 56 17.63 -4.28 13.89
CA THR A 56 17.83 -3.06 14.68
C THR A 56 16.76 -2.02 14.36
N TYR A 57 16.44 -1.17 15.33
CA TYR A 57 15.45 -0.10 15.15
C TYR A 57 15.98 1.17 14.47
N VAL A 58 17.23 1.16 14.01
CA VAL A 58 17.89 2.35 13.41
C VAL A 58 17.08 2.94 12.25
N ARG A 59 16.42 2.08 11.45
CA ARG A 59 15.61 2.51 10.30
C ARG A 59 14.13 2.74 10.65
N LEU A 60 13.67 2.20 11.78
CA LEU A 60 12.26 2.16 12.14
C LEU A 60 11.67 3.57 12.24
N LYS A 61 12.40 4.52 12.84
CA LYS A 61 11.95 5.93 12.94
C LYS A 61 11.58 6.56 11.59
N ARG A 62 12.31 6.20 10.51
CA ARG A 62 11.98 6.69 9.17
C ARG A 62 10.79 5.93 8.59
N GLN A 63 10.76 4.61 8.78
CA GLN A 63 9.66 3.75 8.33
C GLN A 63 8.35 4.22 8.96
N VAL A 64 8.30 4.47 10.27
CA VAL A 64 7.15 5.03 10.97
C VAL A 64 6.58 6.25 10.26
N LYS A 65 7.43 7.23 9.94
CA LYS A 65 7.00 8.46 9.23
C LYS A 65 6.44 8.18 7.84
N ASP A 66 7.01 7.22 7.12
CA ASP A 66 6.53 6.85 5.80
C ASP A 66 5.20 6.09 5.91
N TYR A 67 5.10 5.07 6.75
CA TYR A 67 3.87 4.30 6.97
C TYR A 67 2.71 5.17 7.45
N ASP A 68 2.96 6.10 8.38
CA ASP A 68 1.94 7.04 8.86
C ASP A 68 1.35 7.90 7.76
N GLN A 69 2.02 8.06 6.62
CA GLN A 69 1.49 8.85 5.53
C GLN A 69 0.65 8.05 4.54
N PHE A 70 0.73 6.72 4.54
CA PHE A 70 0.16 5.87 3.49
C PHE A 70 -1.04 5.05 3.96
N TYR A 71 -1.07 4.64 5.23
CA TYR A 71 -2.06 3.67 5.72
C TYR A 71 -2.98 4.25 6.78
N ASP A 72 -4.20 3.73 6.85
CA ASP A 72 -5.22 4.16 7.81
C ASP A 72 -4.93 3.62 9.22
N ARG A 73 -4.22 2.49 9.29
CA ARG A 73 -3.70 1.87 10.51
C ARG A 73 -2.31 1.32 10.23
N ASN A 74 -1.49 1.21 11.25
CA ASN A 74 -0.15 0.63 11.14
C ASN A 74 0.08 -0.38 12.25
N TYR A 75 0.83 -1.43 11.95
CA TYR A 75 1.28 -2.42 12.91
C TYR A 75 2.78 -2.60 12.82
N VAL A 76 3.37 -3.01 13.93
CA VAL A 76 4.67 -3.68 13.95
C VAL A 76 4.50 -5.07 14.54
N ALA A 77 5.02 -6.09 13.85
CA ALA A 77 5.14 -7.45 14.34
C ALA A 77 6.60 -7.67 14.79
N ALA A 78 6.83 -7.88 16.09
CA ALA A 78 8.16 -7.95 16.67
C ALA A 78 8.36 -9.22 17.49
N GLY A 79 9.54 -9.82 17.41
CA GLY A 79 9.94 -10.91 18.31
C GLY A 79 9.88 -10.51 19.79
N SER A 80 9.61 -11.45 20.69
CA SER A 80 9.42 -11.17 22.12
C SER A 80 10.61 -10.49 22.80
N SER A 81 11.83 -10.79 22.38
CA SER A 81 13.04 -10.11 22.86
C SER A 81 13.07 -8.60 22.52
N HIS A 82 12.38 -8.25 21.44
CA HIS A 82 12.32 -6.92 20.83
C HIS A 82 11.06 -6.13 21.26
N ALA A 83 10.01 -6.84 21.67
CA ALA A 83 8.74 -6.26 22.09
C ALA A 83 8.85 -5.32 23.30
N LEU A 84 9.81 -5.53 24.21
CA LEU A 84 9.93 -4.72 25.43
C LEU A 84 10.19 -3.22 25.16
N HIS A 85 10.87 -2.90 24.05
CA HIS A 85 11.22 -1.51 23.69
C HIS A 85 10.54 -1.02 22.41
N ILE A 86 9.78 -1.87 21.71
CA ILE A 86 9.15 -1.46 20.45
C ILE A 86 8.17 -0.31 20.66
N GLU A 87 7.47 -0.30 21.80
CA GLU A 87 6.53 0.75 22.21
C GLU A 87 7.17 2.15 22.21
N GLU A 88 8.45 2.25 22.54
CA GLU A 88 9.19 3.53 22.55
C GLU A 88 9.54 4.03 21.13
N HIS A 89 9.49 3.15 20.15
CA HIS A 89 9.90 3.43 18.77
C HIS A 89 8.74 3.66 17.80
N VAL A 90 7.51 3.29 18.20
CA VAL A 90 6.31 3.49 17.38
C VAL A 90 5.29 4.39 18.09
N PRO A 91 4.53 5.22 17.36
CA PRO A 91 3.48 6.05 17.93
C PRO A 91 2.39 5.24 18.64
N GLU A 92 1.64 5.88 19.55
CA GLU A 92 0.58 5.22 20.34
C GLU A 92 -0.57 4.63 19.50
N TRP A 93 -0.77 5.11 18.28
CA TRP A 93 -1.81 4.60 17.37
C TRP A 93 -1.38 3.35 16.59
N TRP A 94 -0.11 2.98 16.63
CA TRP A 94 0.35 1.74 16.00
C TRP A 94 -0.08 0.53 16.81
N GLY A 95 -0.56 -0.52 16.16
CA GLY A 95 -0.72 -1.80 16.82
C GLY A 95 0.61 -2.51 16.99
N ILE A 96 0.71 -3.37 18.00
CA ILE A 96 1.89 -4.19 18.27
C ILE A 96 1.44 -5.63 18.36
N ILE A 97 2.04 -6.45 17.50
CA ILE A 97 1.90 -7.89 17.49
C ILE A 97 3.23 -8.45 17.97
N THR A 98 3.22 -9.27 19.03
CA THR A 98 4.40 -9.94 19.52
C THR A 98 4.46 -11.36 18.96
N VAL A 99 5.66 -11.81 18.65
CA VAL A 99 5.90 -13.14 18.09
C VAL A 99 6.84 -13.92 19.00
N GLU A 100 6.42 -15.10 19.40
CA GLU A 100 7.17 -16.03 20.24
C GLU A 100 7.40 -17.35 19.51
N GLN A 101 8.46 -18.06 19.88
CA GLN A 101 8.69 -19.41 19.38
C GLN A 101 8.22 -20.42 20.43
N VAL A 102 7.13 -21.13 20.14
CA VAL A 102 6.55 -22.17 21.00
C VAL A 102 6.60 -23.50 20.25
N ASP A 103 7.23 -24.51 20.83
CA ASP A 103 7.40 -25.85 20.21
C ASP A 103 7.94 -25.83 18.77
N GLY A 104 8.81 -24.85 18.47
CA GLY A 104 9.41 -24.68 17.15
C GLY A 104 8.55 -23.92 16.14
N GLN A 105 7.34 -23.50 16.50
CA GLN A 105 6.43 -22.71 15.67
C GLN A 105 6.33 -21.26 16.15
N ALA A 106 5.97 -20.34 15.25
CA ALA A 106 5.71 -18.95 15.60
C ALA A 106 4.30 -18.82 16.17
N ASP A 107 4.19 -18.24 17.36
CA ASP A 107 2.93 -17.95 18.04
C ASP A 107 2.78 -16.44 18.23
N PHE A 108 1.56 -15.93 18.05
CA PHE A 108 1.29 -14.50 17.87
C PHE A 108 0.30 -13.98 18.90
N TYR A 109 0.63 -12.81 19.46
CA TYR A 109 -0.20 -12.15 20.46
C TYR A 109 -0.38 -10.68 20.11
N LEU A 110 -1.62 -10.18 20.22
CA LEU A 110 -1.88 -8.75 20.08
C LEU A 110 -1.60 -8.05 21.41
N LEU A 111 -0.43 -7.42 21.52
CA LEU A 111 -0.07 -6.62 22.69
C LEU A 111 -0.81 -5.28 22.70
N ARG A 112 -0.97 -4.65 21.52
CA ARG A 112 -1.68 -3.38 21.36
C ARG A 112 -2.49 -3.35 20.08
N GLU A 113 -3.77 -3.02 20.17
CA GLU A 113 -4.62 -2.83 18.99
C GLU A 113 -4.26 -1.54 18.24
N ALA A 114 -4.19 -1.57 16.90
CA ALA A 114 -3.96 -0.34 16.14
C ALA A 114 -5.21 0.55 16.14
N ARG A 115 -4.96 1.85 16.33
CA ARG A 115 -5.97 2.91 16.27
C ARG A 115 -5.92 3.62 14.92
N PRO A 116 -6.94 4.43 14.57
CA PRO A 116 -6.87 5.29 13.39
C PRO A 116 -5.61 6.16 13.41
N ASN A 117 -4.86 6.12 12.32
CA ASN A 117 -3.63 6.88 12.16
C ASN A 117 -3.96 8.34 11.76
N PRO A 118 -3.62 9.35 12.59
CA PRO A 118 -3.90 10.75 12.29
C PRO A 118 -3.03 11.33 11.16
N GLY A 119 -1.94 10.66 10.80
CA GLY A 119 -0.99 11.12 9.78
C GLY A 119 -1.34 10.76 8.34
N VAL A 120 -2.40 9.96 8.13
CA VAL A 120 -2.71 9.38 6.81
C VAL A 120 -2.95 10.48 5.78
N ASN A 121 -2.27 10.39 4.64
CA ASN A 121 -2.44 11.32 3.55
C ASN A 121 -3.12 10.62 2.37
N LEU A 122 -4.36 11.05 2.06
CA LEU A 122 -5.18 10.42 1.03
C LEU A 122 -4.49 10.34 -0.35
N ARG A 123 -3.68 11.33 -0.73
CA ARG A 123 -2.94 11.33 -2.01
C ARG A 123 -1.84 10.29 -2.01
N LYS A 124 -1.17 10.08 -0.87
CA LYS A 124 -0.16 9.03 -0.70
C LYS A 124 -0.81 7.64 -0.62
N LYS A 125 -1.93 7.49 0.09
CA LYS A 125 -2.74 6.26 0.07
C LYS A 125 -3.16 5.87 -1.35
N LEU A 126 -3.72 6.80 -2.13
CA LEU A 126 -4.04 6.57 -3.55
C LEU A 126 -2.83 6.18 -4.39
N SER A 127 -1.63 6.60 -3.99
CA SER A 127 -0.41 6.24 -4.71
C SER A 127 -0.03 4.76 -4.54
N ILE A 128 -0.68 4.02 -3.65
CA ILE A 128 -0.58 2.56 -3.57
C ILE A 128 -1.16 1.93 -4.85
N LEU A 129 -2.21 2.53 -5.42
CA LEU A 129 -2.89 2.02 -6.61
C LEU A 129 -2.05 2.19 -7.88
N TRP A 130 -2.16 1.25 -8.81
CA TRP A 130 -1.58 1.35 -10.14
C TRP A 130 -2.41 2.26 -11.04
N ARG A 131 -1.84 2.61 -12.22
CA ARG A 131 -2.54 3.48 -13.17
C ARG A 131 -3.90 2.92 -13.62
N PRO A 132 -4.01 1.63 -13.97
CA PRO A 132 -5.29 1.05 -14.38
C PRO A 132 -6.33 1.10 -13.27
N GLU A 133 -5.93 0.81 -12.03
CA GLU A 133 -6.78 0.90 -10.83
C GLU A 133 -7.28 2.32 -10.58
N LEU A 134 -6.41 3.33 -10.73
CA LEU A 134 -6.86 4.72 -10.66
C LEU A 134 -7.85 5.05 -11.77
N ALA A 135 -7.64 4.53 -12.99
CA ALA A 135 -8.59 4.72 -14.09
C ALA A 135 -9.94 4.05 -13.80
N HIS A 136 -9.94 2.89 -13.15
CA HIS A 136 -11.17 2.24 -12.68
C HIS A 136 -11.91 3.10 -11.65
N ILE A 137 -11.22 3.67 -10.66
CA ILE A 137 -11.84 4.64 -9.72
C ILE A 137 -12.41 5.84 -10.47
N GLN A 138 -11.73 6.35 -11.51
CA GLN A 138 -12.31 7.41 -12.33
C GLN A 138 -13.62 6.99 -13.01
N GLU A 139 -13.72 5.75 -13.50
CA GLU A 139 -14.93 5.21 -14.11
C GLU A 139 -16.07 5.07 -13.12
N LEU A 140 -15.81 4.54 -11.92
CA LEU A 140 -16.81 4.39 -10.85
C LEU A 140 -17.46 5.72 -10.42
N ASN A 141 -16.79 6.84 -10.68
CA ASN A 141 -17.23 8.17 -10.28
C ASN A 141 -17.52 9.10 -11.48
N ASP A 142 -17.77 8.52 -12.67
CA ASP A 142 -18.08 9.25 -13.91
C ASP A 142 -17.07 10.36 -14.27
N MET A 143 -15.80 10.16 -13.90
CA MET A 143 -14.74 11.13 -14.12
C MET A 143 -14.09 10.95 -15.50
N PRO A 144 -13.64 12.04 -16.16
CA PRO A 144 -12.89 11.94 -17.41
C PRO A 144 -11.58 11.16 -17.25
N LYS A 145 -11.32 10.20 -18.13
CA LYS A 145 -10.05 9.44 -18.15
C LYS A 145 -8.88 10.34 -18.55
N TYR A 146 -7.94 10.57 -17.64
CA TYR A 146 -6.75 11.41 -17.92
C TYR A 146 -5.57 10.59 -18.46
N LYS A 147 -5.78 9.80 -19.53
CA LYS A 147 -4.82 8.81 -20.05
C LYS A 147 -3.41 9.38 -20.36
N GLU A 148 -3.34 10.63 -20.79
CA GLU A 148 -2.09 11.30 -21.16
C GLU A 148 -1.39 12.01 -20.00
N LYS A 149 -2.03 12.10 -18.82
CA LYS A 149 -1.48 12.84 -17.67
C LYS A 149 -0.59 11.94 -16.80
N SER A 150 0.09 12.55 -15.83
CA SER A 150 0.86 11.83 -14.81
C SER A 150 -0.07 11.18 -13.78
N LYS A 151 0.38 10.14 -13.06
CA LYS A 151 -0.42 9.60 -11.94
C LYS A 151 -0.65 10.61 -10.86
N GLN A 152 0.35 11.45 -10.58
CA GLN A 152 0.17 12.48 -9.56
C GLN A 152 -1.01 13.39 -9.92
N PHE A 153 -1.09 13.83 -11.18
CA PHE A 153 -2.22 14.61 -11.65
C PHE A 153 -3.56 13.87 -11.52
N VAL A 154 -3.60 12.58 -11.87
CA VAL A 154 -4.81 11.74 -11.73
C VAL A 154 -5.22 11.64 -10.25
N ILE A 155 -4.27 11.33 -9.37
CA ILE A 155 -4.47 11.24 -7.91
C ILE A 155 -5.01 12.56 -7.38
N ASP A 156 -4.41 13.69 -7.77
CA ASP A 156 -4.82 15.00 -7.29
C ASP A 156 -6.26 15.30 -7.69
N LYS A 157 -6.67 14.92 -8.91
CA LYS A 157 -8.04 15.11 -9.39
C LYS A 157 -9.05 14.19 -8.71
N ILE A 158 -8.69 12.93 -8.48
CA ILE A 158 -9.53 11.97 -7.74
C ILE A 158 -9.74 12.49 -6.31
N ALA A 159 -8.66 12.84 -5.61
CA ALA A 159 -8.70 13.31 -4.22
C ALA A 159 -9.31 14.72 -4.03
N GLU A 160 -9.51 15.48 -5.11
CA GLU A 160 -10.23 16.77 -5.10
C GLU A 160 -11.74 16.58 -5.28
N LYS A 161 -12.16 15.55 -6.03
CA LYS A 161 -13.55 15.38 -6.45
C LYS A 161 -14.35 14.38 -5.64
N ILE A 162 -13.71 13.39 -5.04
CA ILE A 162 -14.38 12.28 -4.36
C ILE A 162 -14.21 12.45 -2.84
N PRO A 163 -15.31 12.43 -2.05
CA PRO A 163 -15.26 12.41 -0.59
C PRO A 163 -14.36 11.27 -0.05
N GLY A 164 -13.64 11.55 1.04
CA GLY A 164 -12.59 10.65 1.55
C GLY A 164 -13.11 9.31 2.08
N ASP A 165 -14.32 9.28 2.60
CA ASP A 165 -15.04 8.09 3.06
C ASP A 165 -15.39 7.16 1.88
N ILE A 166 -16.01 7.71 0.83
CA ILE A 166 -16.32 6.97 -0.41
C ILE A 166 -15.02 6.46 -1.04
N LEU A 167 -14.00 7.32 -1.11
CA LEU A 167 -12.74 6.97 -1.75
C LEU A 167 -11.97 5.90 -0.97
N SER A 168 -12.05 5.89 0.36
CA SER A 168 -11.38 4.87 1.17
C SER A 168 -11.94 3.48 0.89
N LYS A 169 -13.26 3.35 0.80
CA LYS A 169 -13.91 2.11 0.39
C LYS A 169 -13.52 1.68 -1.03
N GLN A 170 -13.58 2.61 -1.99
CA GLN A 170 -13.19 2.32 -3.37
C GLN A 170 -11.72 1.88 -3.51
N ILE A 171 -10.81 2.47 -2.72
CA ILE A 171 -9.41 2.03 -2.67
C ILE A 171 -9.32 0.58 -2.18
N SER A 172 -10.00 0.25 -1.08
CA SER A 172 -10.00 -1.11 -0.54
C SER A 172 -10.59 -2.12 -1.51
N ASP A 173 -11.77 -1.85 -2.08
CA ASP A 173 -12.42 -2.73 -3.07
C ASP A 173 -11.50 -2.97 -4.28
N THR A 174 -10.90 -1.89 -4.82
CA THR A 174 -9.95 -1.99 -5.94
C THR A 174 -8.72 -2.84 -5.59
N LEU A 175 -8.22 -2.74 -4.36
CA LEU A 175 -7.10 -3.55 -3.89
C LEU A 175 -7.48 -5.01 -3.66
N PHE A 176 -8.70 -5.29 -3.20
CA PHE A 176 -9.24 -6.64 -3.08
C PHE A 176 -9.32 -7.36 -4.42
N GLU A 177 -9.62 -6.64 -5.50
CA GLU A 177 -9.74 -7.19 -6.86
C GLU A 177 -8.40 -7.24 -7.62
N ARG A 178 -7.30 -6.77 -7.02
CA ARG A 178 -6.00 -6.71 -7.69
C ARG A 178 -5.52 -8.09 -8.14
N ASP A 179 -5.41 -8.33 -9.44
CA ASP A 179 -4.75 -9.53 -9.98
C ASP A 179 -3.40 -9.14 -10.62
N TYR A 180 -2.28 -9.68 -10.11
CA TYR A 180 -0.94 -9.40 -10.63
C TYR A 180 -0.72 -9.91 -12.06
N ASN A 181 -1.39 -10.99 -12.47
CA ASN A 181 -1.23 -11.57 -13.80
C ASN A 181 -2.01 -10.76 -14.83
N GLU A 182 -3.25 -10.39 -14.52
CA GLU A 182 -4.08 -9.58 -15.42
C GLU A 182 -3.56 -8.14 -15.52
N ILE A 183 -3.09 -7.57 -14.40
CA ILE A 183 -2.64 -6.19 -14.38
C ILE A 183 -1.37 -5.97 -15.20
N GLU A 184 -0.50 -6.98 -15.34
CA GLU A 184 0.71 -6.83 -16.15
C GLU A 184 0.31 -6.66 -17.61
N HIS A 185 -0.62 -7.49 -18.09
CA HIS A 185 -1.20 -7.34 -19.42
C HIS A 185 -1.83 -5.96 -19.60
N VAL A 186 -2.67 -5.53 -18.65
CA VAL A 186 -3.32 -4.21 -18.67
C VAL A 186 -2.29 -3.07 -18.64
N ILE A 187 -1.24 -3.15 -17.81
CA ILE A 187 -0.16 -2.16 -17.75
C ILE A 187 0.58 -2.09 -19.10
N GLN A 188 0.85 -3.22 -19.74
CA GLN A 188 1.49 -3.25 -21.06
C GLN A 188 0.58 -2.61 -22.13
N GLU A 189 -0.72 -2.86 -22.12
CA GLU A 189 -1.67 -2.20 -23.01
C GLU A 189 -1.77 -0.69 -22.75
N PHE A 190 -1.81 -0.27 -21.48
CA PHE A 190 -1.76 1.15 -21.10
C PHE A 190 -0.45 1.82 -21.56
N LYS A 191 0.69 1.12 -21.50
CA LYS A 191 1.98 1.62 -22.03
C LYS A 191 1.96 1.71 -23.56
N LYS A 192 1.41 0.71 -24.26
CA LYS A 192 1.28 0.68 -25.72
C LYS A 192 0.42 1.83 -26.23
N THR A 193 -0.75 2.06 -25.62
CA THR A 193 -1.67 3.16 -25.98
C THR A 193 -1.04 4.54 -25.76
N ARG A 194 -0.34 4.76 -24.64
CA ARG A 194 0.44 6.00 -24.40
C ARG A 194 1.53 6.24 -25.44
N THR A 195 2.28 5.19 -25.79
CA THR A 195 3.39 5.29 -26.74
C THR A 195 2.90 5.55 -28.16
N ALA A 196 1.80 4.92 -28.57
CA ALA A 196 1.16 5.13 -29.87
C ALA A 196 0.61 6.57 -30.03
N GLY A 197 -0.04 7.12 -29.01
CA GLY A 197 -0.51 8.52 -29.00
C GLY A 197 0.64 9.53 -29.10
N THR A 198 1.76 9.24 -28.41
CA THR A 198 2.96 10.09 -28.45
C THR A 198 3.65 10.06 -29.83
N ARG A 199 3.72 8.89 -30.47
CA ARG A 199 4.25 8.74 -31.85
C ARG A 199 3.39 9.46 -32.90
N LYS A 200 2.06 9.35 -32.82
CA LYS A 200 1.13 10.10 -33.70
C LYS A 200 1.29 11.62 -33.54
N ARG A 201 1.43 12.12 -32.31
CA ARG A 201 1.66 13.55 -32.04
C ARG A 201 2.98 14.06 -32.60
N ARG A 202 4.07 13.29 -32.48
CA ARG A 202 5.36 13.67 -33.10
C ARG A 202 5.26 13.71 -34.63
N ALA A 203 4.69 12.68 -35.26
CA ALA A 203 4.53 12.64 -36.72
C ALA A 203 3.64 13.77 -37.28
N GLY A 204 2.60 14.18 -36.55
CA GLY A 204 1.76 15.33 -36.92
C GLY A 204 2.47 16.69 -36.79
N ARG A 205 3.41 16.81 -35.84
CA ARG A 205 4.21 18.03 -35.63
C ARG A 205 5.30 18.20 -36.69
N THR A 206 5.90 17.11 -37.17
CA THR A 206 6.90 17.15 -38.26
C THR A 206 6.28 17.51 -39.62
N ARG A 207 5.01 17.16 -39.86
CA ARG A 207 4.30 17.52 -41.10
C ARG A 207 3.83 18.98 -41.16
N LYS A 208 3.57 19.62 -40.02
CA LYS A 208 3.16 21.05 -39.96
C LYS A 208 4.32 22.05 -40.05
N GLY A 209 5.58 21.59 -39.98
CA GLY A 209 6.77 22.45 -40.06
C GLY A 209 7.46 22.49 -41.42
N ARG A 210 6.83 21.99 -42.49
CA ARG A 210 7.45 21.85 -43.83
C ARG A 210 6.68 22.54 -44.97
N CYS A 211 5.77 23.46 -44.65
CA CYS A 211 5.20 24.40 -45.61
C CYS A 211 5.60 25.83 -45.23
N SER A 212 6.75 26.25 -45.74
CA SER A 212 7.18 27.64 -45.91
C SER A 212 8.17 27.65 -47.05
#